data_AF-A0A3M1AFA5-F1
#
_entry.id   AF-A0A3M1AFA5-F1
#
_cell.length_a   1.000
_cell.length_b   1.000
_cell.length_c   1.000
_cell.angle_alpha   90.00
_cell.angle_beta   90.00
_cell.angle_gamma   90.00
#
_symmetry.space_group_name_H-M   'P 1'
#
loop_
_entity.id
_entity.type
_entity.pdbx_description
1 polymer ?
#
loop_
_entity_poly.entity_id
_entity_poly.type
_entity_poly.pdbx_seq_one_letter_code
_entity_poly.pdbx_strand_id
1 'polypeptide(L)'
;TPLPTTLRAGLAFNTGTHSGLQLNLTGEYRKVEDEDGYFTLGTELSLAQTLTLRGGYNFENNNLLRHFSLGLSFGFSDVRPKGLNFLPTQNKALRLDFAGLQQNDFFRAPYRGSVSHFTIRPEAFRPVNPLPGDTVTTNQVLLRWEDSRDPDLFDEVSYWVWVDADSNRLAQLLHTLKSGNRQDLIALMEHPPENLTVQEKVNENQLWLPNLDCQSYYWTVIAFDKDSHYRMLGRKNRNIQHFRVSLPDLRITSIHFEEPIGAGEEAGERRIQITVENRGEAPAHPFPVATRISPQTLVATRVGESQLTGNLTPQPVPRLAPGQSTTLLAHWKPDHAGLFQLLVQIDREAMLPECNTANNDTVVDIPVAGYDLQIKKTASVDTVVPFDRFTYTLEITNLGPAQADDVTLTDQLPEFLRAVHFSLEPDRRLSSAGKLIWKIPSLPVFRNQGADDPGRRVITYEVQVQDIPFLQRSLFKMDSVVFETNKSNLSPYARRVLDEFAPVLIRYLQNNPGVKVEIAGHTDSAGPDALNDTLSL
;
A
#
# COMPACT_ATOMS: atom_id res chain seq x y z
N THR A 1 -19.59 10.05 -86.19
CA THR A 1 -20.86 10.36 -85.51
C THR A 1 -20.54 10.83 -84.12
N PRO A 2 -20.89 12.06 -83.71
CA PRO A 2 -20.83 12.46 -82.31
C PRO A 2 -21.68 11.46 -81.51
N LEU A 3 -21.20 11.05 -80.34
CA LEU A 3 -22.01 10.25 -79.42
C LEU A 3 -23.24 11.08 -79.02
N PRO A 4 -24.45 10.51 -79.00
CA PRO A 4 -25.65 11.26 -78.64
C PRO A 4 -25.48 11.85 -77.23
N THR A 5 -25.59 13.17 -77.10
CA THR A 5 -25.61 13.80 -75.78
C THR A 5 -26.97 13.53 -75.12
N THR A 6 -26.96 13.10 -73.86
CA THR A 6 -28.19 12.81 -73.11
C THR A 6 -28.21 13.67 -71.86
N LEU A 7 -29.29 14.43 -71.69
CA LEU A 7 -29.61 15.09 -70.42
C LEU A 7 -30.58 14.20 -69.65
N ARG A 8 -30.26 13.97 -68.37
CA ARG A 8 -31.11 13.23 -67.44
C ARG A 8 -31.16 13.97 -66.12
N ALA A 9 -32.35 14.21 -65.61
CA ALA A 9 -32.57 14.79 -64.28
C ALA A 9 -33.72 14.04 -63.60
N GLY A 10 -33.61 13.78 -62.30
CA GLY A 10 -34.65 13.08 -61.57
C GLY A 10 -34.69 13.47 -60.10
N LEU A 11 -35.85 13.24 -59.49
CA LEU A 11 -36.10 13.44 -58.07
C LEU A 11 -36.78 12.19 -57.52
N ALA A 12 -36.42 11.80 -56.30
CA ALA A 12 -37.05 10.69 -55.59
C ALA A 12 -37.49 11.19 -54.20
N PHE A 13 -38.71 10.83 -53.81
CA PHE A 13 -39.26 11.10 -52.50
C PHE A 13 -39.59 9.78 -51.81
N ASN A 14 -38.91 9.53 -50.69
CA ASN A 14 -39.10 8.33 -49.87
C ASN A 14 -39.84 8.69 -48.58
N THR A 15 -40.92 7.99 -48.26
CA THR A 15 -41.66 8.14 -47.01
C THR A 15 -42.11 6.78 -46.48
N GLY A 16 -42.27 6.63 -45.18
CA GLY A 16 -42.70 5.37 -44.57
C GLY A 16 -42.00 5.03 -43.27
N THR A 17 -42.28 3.83 -42.79
CA THR A 17 -41.63 3.23 -41.61
C THR A 17 -40.69 2.10 -42.04
N HIS A 18 -39.64 1.82 -41.28
CA HIS A 18 -38.59 0.87 -41.66
C HIS A 18 -39.13 -0.52 -42.01
N SER A 19 -39.96 -1.10 -41.15
CA SER A 19 -40.54 -2.45 -41.30
C SER A 19 -42.05 -2.45 -41.60
N GLY A 20 -42.61 -1.30 -42.00
CA GLY A 20 -44.03 -1.15 -42.27
C GLY A 20 -44.31 -0.74 -43.71
N LEU A 21 -45.18 0.26 -43.89
CA LEU A 21 -45.49 0.79 -45.22
C LEU A 21 -44.39 1.76 -45.64
N GLN A 22 -43.80 1.53 -46.82
CA GLN A 22 -42.88 2.44 -47.47
C GLN A 22 -43.42 2.83 -48.84
N LEU A 23 -43.34 4.11 -49.17
CA LEU A 23 -43.71 4.67 -50.46
C LEU A 23 -42.52 5.46 -51.01
N ASN A 24 -42.05 5.07 -52.19
CA ASN A 24 -41.10 5.83 -52.98
C ASN A 24 -41.81 6.36 -54.23
N LEU A 25 -41.67 7.66 -54.47
CA LEU A 25 -42.15 8.33 -55.68
C LEU A 25 -40.95 8.86 -56.44
N THR A 26 -40.78 8.42 -57.67
CA THR A 26 -39.67 8.82 -58.53
C THR A 26 -40.19 9.55 -59.76
N GLY A 27 -39.63 10.70 -60.07
CA GLY A 27 -39.88 11.41 -61.32
C GLY A 27 -38.58 11.63 -62.06
N GLU A 28 -38.56 11.38 -63.36
CA GLU A 28 -37.38 11.54 -64.19
C GLU A 28 -37.74 12.22 -65.52
N TYR A 29 -36.93 13.21 -65.89
CA TYR A 29 -36.92 13.81 -67.22
C TYR A 29 -35.68 13.35 -67.98
N ARG A 30 -35.88 12.90 -69.21
CA ARG A 30 -34.81 12.49 -70.10
C ARG A 30 -34.96 13.16 -71.46
N LYS A 31 -33.84 13.62 -72.00
CA LYS A 31 -33.76 14.15 -73.36
C LYS A 31 -32.47 13.65 -74.02
N VAL A 32 -32.61 12.98 -75.15
CA VAL A 32 -31.50 12.62 -76.02
C VAL A 32 -31.42 13.66 -77.13
N GLU A 33 -30.21 14.04 -77.54
CA GLU A 33 -29.99 14.90 -78.71
C GLU A 33 -30.71 14.34 -79.93
N ASP A 34 -31.46 15.19 -80.64
CA ASP A 34 -32.33 14.84 -81.78
C ASP A 34 -33.58 13.98 -81.48
N GLU A 35 -33.92 13.76 -80.20
CA GLU A 35 -35.19 13.13 -79.77
C GLU A 35 -36.05 14.08 -78.92
N ASP A 36 -37.36 13.82 -78.87
CA ASP A 36 -38.26 14.52 -77.95
C ASP A 36 -37.92 14.14 -76.50
N GLY A 37 -37.86 15.14 -75.63
CA GLY A 37 -37.70 14.90 -74.20
C GLY A 37 -39.01 14.40 -73.59
N TYR A 38 -38.93 13.42 -72.70
CA TYR A 38 -40.10 12.85 -72.04
C TYR A 38 -39.90 12.75 -70.53
N PHE A 39 -41.03 12.69 -69.84
CA PHE A 39 -41.09 12.44 -68.41
C PHE A 39 -41.46 10.99 -68.15
N THR A 40 -40.96 10.46 -67.05
CA THR A 40 -41.42 9.21 -66.46
C THR A 40 -41.73 9.44 -65.00
N LEU A 41 -42.79 8.77 -64.54
CA LEU A 41 -43.15 8.71 -63.14
C LEU A 41 -43.13 7.25 -62.70
N GLY A 42 -42.58 7.00 -61.53
CA GLY A 42 -42.53 5.70 -60.89
C GLY A 42 -43.04 5.81 -59.46
N THR A 43 -43.68 4.75 -58.99
CA THR A 43 -44.09 4.57 -57.62
C THR A 43 -43.72 3.17 -57.17
N GLU A 44 -43.17 3.06 -55.97
CA GLU A 44 -42.88 1.80 -55.32
C GLU A 44 -43.54 1.82 -53.94
N LEU A 45 -44.44 0.87 -53.71
CA LEU A 45 -45.11 0.65 -52.43
C LEU A 45 -44.60 -0.65 -51.83
N SER A 46 -43.88 -0.58 -50.73
CA SER A 46 -43.37 -1.72 -49.99
C SER A 46 -44.16 -1.95 -48.71
N LEU A 47 -44.54 -3.19 -48.46
CA LEU A 47 -45.25 -3.65 -47.27
C LEU A 47 -44.31 -4.58 -46.48
N ALA A 48 -43.84 -4.10 -45.34
CA ALA A 48 -42.97 -4.82 -44.41
C ALA A 48 -41.75 -5.49 -45.08
N GLN A 49 -41.22 -4.83 -46.13
CA GLN A 49 -40.12 -5.32 -46.97
C GLN A 49 -40.33 -6.72 -47.58
N THR A 50 -41.53 -7.28 -47.45
CA THR A 50 -41.90 -8.65 -47.83
C THR A 50 -42.63 -8.65 -49.17
N LEU A 51 -43.46 -7.65 -49.41
CA LEU A 51 -44.15 -7.47 -50.68
C LEU A 51 -43.92 -6.04 -51.16
N THR A 52 -43.42 -5.91 -52.38
CA THR A 52 -43.25 -4.60 -53.01
C THR A 52 -44.02 -4.57 -54.31
N LEU A 53 -44.87 -3.56 -54.48
CA LEU A 53 -45.57 -3.27 -55.72
C LEU A 53 -44.90 -2.06 -56.38
N ARG A 54 -44.56 -2.21 -57.66
CA ARG A 54 -43.96 -1.13 -58.45
C ARG A 54 -44.87 -0.81 -59.62
N GLY A 55 -45.20 0.46 -59.76
CA GLY A 55 -45.96 1.00 -60.88
C GLY A 55 -45.17 2.14 -61.51
N GLY A 56 -45.30 2.33 -62.81
CA GLY A 56 -44.73 3.51 -63.44
C GLY A 56 -45.39 3.82 -64.77
N TYR A 57 -45.24 5.05 -65.22
CA TYR A 57 -45.84 5.55 -66.44
C TYR A 57 -44.82 6.40 -67.22
N ASN A 58 -44.61 6.06 -68.48
CA ASN A 58 -43.76 6.81 -69.40
C ASN A 58 -44.60 7.71 -70.31
N PHE A 59 -44.35 9.02 -70.33
CA PHE A 59 -45.11 9.98 -71.14
C PHE A 59 -44.61 10.12 -72.59
N GLU A 60 -43.87 9.14 -73.12
CA GLU A 60 -43.29 9.13 -74.46
C GLU A 60 -44.30 8.77 -75.57
N ASN A 61 -44.76 9.73 -76.38
CA ASN A 61 -45.62 9.53 -77.58
C ASN A 61 -47.06 9.00 -77.36
N ASN A 62 -47.92 9.08 -78.38
CA ASN A 62 -49.39 9.02 -78.31
C ASN A 62 -50.07 7.64 -78.10
N ASN A 63 -49.41 6.62 -77.51
CA ASN A 63 -50.00 5.26 -77.43
C ASN A 63 -50.24 4.77 -75.98
N LEU A 64 -51.33 5.27 -75.38
CA LEU A 64 -51.75 5.16 -73.97
C LEU A 64 -51.45 3.81 -73.26
N LEU A 65 -51.56 2.66 -73.93
CA LEU A 65 -51.41 1.34 -73.30
C LEU A 65 -49.96 0.83 -73.23
N ARG A 66 -49.00 1.41 -73.97
CA ARG A 66 -47.59 0.99 -73.96
C ARG A 66 -46.72 1.73 -72.96
N HIS A 67 -47.31 2.63 -72.18
CA HIS A 67 -46.62 3.51 -71.24
C HIS A 67 -46.58 2.99 -69.82
N PHE A 68 -47.44 2.04 -69.48
CA PHE A 68 -47.58 1.58 -68.11
C PHE A 68 -46.56 0.49 -67.78
N SER A 69 -46.02 0.54 -66.57
CA SER A 69 -45.05 -0.40 -66.02
C SER A 69 -45.56 -1.04 -64.73
N LEU A 70 -45.44 -2.38 -64.60
CA LEU A 70 -45.79 -3.13 -63.39
C LEU A 70 -44.66 -4.07 -62.97
N GLY A 71 -44.36 -4.03 -61.68
CA GLY A 71 -43.45 -4.96 -61.02
C GLY A 71 -43.98 -5.38 -59.66
N LEU A 72 -43.56 -6.56 -59.23
CA LEU A 72 -43.88 -7.14 -57.94
C LEU A 72 -42.64 -7.84 -57.40
N SER A 73 -42.26 -7.55 -56.15
CA SER A 73 -41.16 -8.23 -55.48
C SER A 73 -41.64 -8.96 -54.22
N PHE A 74 -41.11 -10.15 -53.98
CA PHE A 74 -41.25 -10.85 -52.70
C PHE A 74 -39.90 -10.89 -51.98
N GLY A 75 -39.88 -10.42 -50.74
CA GLY A 75 -38.72 -10.47 -49.84
C GLY A 75 -38.92 -11.52 -48.75
N PHE A 76 -37.86 -12.28 -48.47
CA PHE A 76 -37.78 -13.19 -47.34
C PHE A 76 -36.52 -12.82 -46.54
N SER A 77 -36.68 -12.46 -45.28
CA SER A 77 -35.59 -12.19 -44.33
C SER A 77 -35.67 -13.14 -43.13
N ASP A 78 -34.51 -13.50 -42.57
CA ASP A 78 -34.36 -14.27 -41.33
C ASP A 78 -35.08 -15.63 -41.24
N VAL A 79 -35.30 -16.27 -42.38
CA VAL A 79 -36.00 -17.56 -42.40
C VAL A 79 -35.02 -18.69 -42.07
N ARG A 80 -35.30 -19.51 -41.03
CA ARG A 80 -34.57 -20.77 -40.76
C ARG A 80 -35.45 -22.01 -40.98
N PRO A 81 -35.80 -22.38 -42.22
CA PRO A 81 -36.61 -23.56 -42.48
C PRO A 81 -35.77 -24.84 -42.42
N LYS A 82 -36.28 -25.87 -41.74
CA LYS A 82 -35.66 -27.21 -41.76
C LYS A 82 -35.72 -27.79 -43.19
N GLY A 83 -34.56 -28.12 -43.76
CA GLY A 83 -34.46 -28.78 -45.07
C GLY A 83 -34.35 -27.87 -46.30
N LEU A 84 -34.38 -26.53 -46.14
CA LEU A 84 -34.28 -25.57 -47.24
C LEU A 84 -33.08 -24.63 -47.01
N ASN A 85 -31.86 -25.17 -47.09
CA ASN A 85 -30.61 -24.45 -46.80
C ASN A 85 -30.27 -23.32 -47.79
N PHE A 86 -31.02 -23.17 -48.88
CA PHE A 86 -30.88 -22.07 -49.84
C PHE A 86 -31.62 -20.80 -49.40
N LEU A 87 -32.54 -20.91 -48.42
CA LEU A 87 -33.23 -19.75 -47.87
C LEU A 87 -32.30 -18.99 -46.93
N PRO A 88 -32.43 -17.65 -46.88
CA PRO A 88 -31.49 -16.78 -46.20
C PRO A 88 -31.53 -17.04 -44.69
N THR A 89 -30.39 -17.47 -44.15
CA THR A 89 -30.17 -17.58 -42.71
C THR A 89 -30.26 -16.21 -42.03
N GLN A 90 -30.37 -16.18 -40.71
CA GLN A 90 -30.36 -14.94 -39.90
C GLN A 90 -29.34 -13.88 -40.41
N ASN A 91 -29.77 -12.61 -40.44
CA ASN A 91 -29.01 -11.45 -40.94
C ASN A 91 -28.83 -11.40 -42.47
N LYS A 92 -29.67 -12.10 -43.23
CA LYS A 92 -29.66 -12.12 -44.70
C LYS A 92 -31.08 -12.00 -45.24
N ALA A 93 -31.18 -11.47 -46.45
CA ALA A 93 -32.41 -11.41 -47.21
C ALA A 93 -32.26 -12.11 -48.57
N LEU A 94 -33.38 -12.65 -49.03
CA LEU A 94 -33.59 -13.15 -50.38
C LEU A 94 -34.74 -12.38 -50.98
N ARG A 95 -34.52 -11.73 -52.12
CA ARG A 95 -35.55 -10.99 -52.84
C ARG A 95 -35.75 -11.60 -54.22
N LEU A 96 -37.02 -11.87 -54.54
CA LEU A 96 -37.49 -12.35 -55.83
C LEU A 96 -38.24 -11.21 -56.51
N ASP A 97 -37.67 -10.67 -57.57
CA ASP A 97 -38.31 -9.57 -58.31
C ASP A 97 -38.92 -10.10 -59.60
N PHE A 98 -40.18 -9.76 -59.85
CA PHE A 98 -40.91 -10.04 -61.08
C PHE A 98 -41.32 -8.72 -61.69
N ALA A 99 -40.99 -8.49 -62.96
CA ALA A 99 -41.50 -7.35 -63.72
C ALA A 99 -42.30 -7.90 -64.90
N GLY A 100 -43.50 -7.39 -65.12
CA GLY A 100 -44.35 -7.84 -66.20
C GLY A 100 -44.62 -6.70 -67.15
N LEU A 101 -43.85 -6.54 -68.24
CA LEU A 101 -44.10 -5.49 -69.25
C LEU A 101 -43.72 -5.82 -70.69
N GLN A 102 -44.60 -5.39 -71.59
CA GLN A 102 -44.47 -5.53 -73.03
C GLN A 102 -43.60 -4.44 -73.65
N GLN A 103 -42.66 -4.87 -74.49
CA GLN A 103 -41.89 -4.14 -75.52
C GLN A 103 -42.03 -2.61 -75.55
N ASN A 104 -41.43 -1.92 -74.59
CA ASN A 104 -40.55 -0.77 -74.83
C ASN A 104 -39.81 -0.43 -73.53
N ASP A 105 -38.49 -0.46 -73.61
CA ASP A 105 -37.55 -0.56 -72.49
C ASP A 105 -37.48 0.72 -71.65
N PHE A 106 -37.92 0.66 -70.38
CA PHE A 106 -37.35 1.49 -69.31
C PHE A 106 -36.38 0.73 -68.39
N PHE A 107 -36.32 -0.59 -68.52
CA PHE A 107 -35.29 -1.44 -67.91
C PHE A 107 -34.80 -2.41 -68.98
N ARG A 108 -33.65 -2.15 -69.62
CA ARG A 108 -33.13 -2.99 -70.72
C ARG A 108 -32.92 -4.45 -70.28
N ALA A 109 -33.88 -5.28 -70.71
CA ALA A 109 -33.88 -6.69 -71.12
C ALA A 109 -33.43 -7.83 -70.16
N PRO A 110 -33.99 -9.05 -70.32
CA PRO A 110 -35.28 -9.49 -70.86
C PRO A 110 -36.17 -9.95 -69.68
N TYR A 111 -37.17 -10.81 -69.89
CA TYR A 111 -37.81 -11.60 -68.81
C TYR A 111 -36.82 -11.95 -67.67
N ARG A 112 -36.85 -11.21 -66.55
CA ARG A 112 -35.88 -11.39 -65.46
C ARG A 112 -36.62 -11.35 -64.15
N GLY A 113 -37.15 -12.53 -63.80
CA GLY A 113 -37.13 -12.93 -62.41
C GLY A 113 -35.70 -12.76 -61.90
N SER A 114 -35.42 -11.80 -61.01
CA SER A 114 -34.13 -11.76 -60.32
C SER A 114 -34.26 -12.38 -58.96
N VAL A 115 -33.31 -13.25 -58.64
CA VAL A 115 -33.10 -13.72 -57.27
C VAL A 115 -31.87 -13.00 -56.77
N SER A 116 -32.04 -12.12 -55.79
CA SER A 116 -30.93 -11.46 -55.12
C SER A 116 -30.83 -11.96 -53.69
N HIS A 117 -29.60 -12.26 -53.27
CA HIS A 117 -29.29 -12.66 -51.90
C HIS A 117 -28.24 -11.70 -51.36
N PHE A 118 -28.60 -10.94 -50.33
CA PHE A 118 -27.77 -9.89 -49.77
C PHE A 118 -27.83 -9.90 -48.24
N THR A 119 -26.85 -9.26 -47.61
CA THR A 119 -26.81 -9.11 -46.15
C THR A 119 -27.56 -7.87 -45.74
N ILE A 120 -28.40 -7.99 -44.73
CA ILE A 120 -29.19 -6.90 -44.13
C ILE A 120 -28.69 -6.53 -42.73
N ARG A 121 -27.46 -6.96 -42.40
CA ARG A 121 -26.80 -6.58 -41.14
C ARG A 121 -25.95 -5.34 -41.33
N PRO A 122 -25.64 -4.61 -40.23
CA PRO A 122 -24.67 -3.55 -40.24
C PRO A 122 -23.33 -3.94 -40.92
N GLU A 123 -22.67 -2.94 -41.52
CA GLU A 123 -21.37 -3.08 -42.17
C GLU A 123 -20.29 -3.64 -41.23
N ALA A 124 -19.19 -4.14 -41.82
CA ALA A 124 -18.07 -4.63 -41.01
C ALA A 124 -17.22 -3.47 -40.49
N PHE A 125 -16.93 -3.51 -39.19
CA PHE A 125 -16.15 -2.51 -38.49
C PHE A 125 -15.06 -3.15 -37.63
N ARG A 126 -14.00 -2.40 -37.37
CA ARG A 126 -12.78 -2.89 -36.70
C ARG A 126 -12.48 -2.10 -35.42
N PRO A 127 -11.72 -2.71 -34.48
CA PRO A 127 -11.22 -1.97 -33.34
C PRO A 127 -10.21 -0.93 -33.79
N VAL A 128 -10.30 0.26 -33.21
CA VAL A 128 -9.37 1.38 -33.43
C VAL A 128 -8.44 1.52 -32.23
N ASN A 129 -8.97 1.47 -31.01
CA ASN A 129 -8.20 1.58 -29.77
C ASN A 129 -8.95 0.91 -28.59
N PRO A 130 -8.24 0.29 -27.64
CA PRO A 130 -6.88 -0.22 -27.75
C PRO A 130 -6.78 -1.32 -28.81
N LEU A 131 -5.64 -1.41 -29.48
CA LEU A 131 -5.36 -2.50 -30.41
C LEU A 131 -5.07 -3.80 -29.65
N PRO A 132 -5.19 -4.97 -30.32
CA PRO A 132 -5.03 -6.26 -29.65
C PRO A 132 -3.61 -6.45 -29.13
N GLY A 133 -3.47 -6.62 -27.82
CA GLY A 133 -2.19 -6.79 -27.13
C GLY A 133 -1.58 -5.50 -26.62
N ASP A 134 -2.27 -4.36 -26.77
CA ASP A 134 -1.82 -3.10 -26.22
C ASP A 134 -1.75 -3.16 -24.70
N THR A 135 -0.73 -2.50 -24.16
CA THR A 135 -0.59 -2.27 -22.73
C THR A 135 -0.86 -0.80 -22.47
N VAL A 136 -1.80 -0.52 -21.56
CA VAL A 136 -2.25 0.83 -21.23
C VAL A 136 -1.79 1.17 -19.81
N THR A 137 -1.20 2.35 -19.63
CA THR A 137 -0.58 2.77 -18.37
C THR A 137 -1.45 3.66 -17.49
N THR A 138 -2.77 3.49 -17.60
CA THR A 138 -3.79 4.27 -16.88
C THR A 138 -4.95 3.35 -16.52
N ASN A 139 -5.63 3.65 -15.41
CA ASN A 139 -6.85 2.95 -14.99
C ASN A 139 -8.11 3.47 -15.71
N GLN A 140 -7.94 4.40 -16.65
CA GLN A 140 -9.01 4.92 -17.49
C GLN A 140 -8.71 4.67 -18.97
N VAL A 141 -9.59 3.92 -19.65
CA VAL A 141 -9.35 3.49 -21.02
C VAL A 141 -10.51 3.91 -21.92
N LEU A 142 -10.19 4.58 -23.04
CA LEU A 142 -11.15 4.86 -24.11
C LEU A 142 -11.14 3.71 -25.12
N LEU A 143 -12.21 2.92 -25.12
CA LEU A 143 -12.50 1.99 -26.20
C LEU A 143 -13.01 2.78 -27.41
N ARG A 144 -12.52 2.46 -28.59
CA ARG A 144 -12.93 3.06 -29.86
C ARG A 144 -12.91 2.06 -31.00
N TRP A 145 -13.89 2.14 -31.88
CA TRP A 145 -14.01 1.32 -33.09
C TRP A 145 -14.41 2.18 -34.30
N GLU A 146 -14.36 1.59 -35.48
CA GLU A 146 -14.85 2.22 -36.71
C GLU A 146 -16.39 2.32 -36.70
N ASP A 147 -16.95 3.35 -37.31
CA ASP A 147 -18.41 3.43 -37.49
C ASP A 147 -18.89 2.28 -38.36
N SER A 148 -19.95 1.62 -37.91
CA SER A 148 -20.75 0.70 -38.71
C SER A 148 -21.97 1.43 -39.24
N ARG A 149 -22.25 1.30 -40.54
CA ARG A 149 -23.46 1.84 -41.16
C ARG A 149 -24.46 0.73 -41.41
N ASP A 150 -25.74 1.08 -41.32
CA ASP A 150 -26.78 0.17 -41.77
C ASP A 150 -26.93 0.25 -43.30
N PRO A 151 -27.11 -0.88 -44.01
CA PRO A 151 -27.47 -0.87 -45.43
C PRO A 151 -28.77 -0.10 -45.72
N ASP A 152 -29.69 -0.02 -44.77
CA ASP A 152 -30.94 0.71 -44.89
C ASP A 152 -30.75 2.19 -44.53
N LEU A 153 -31.06 3.06 -45.50
CA LEU A 153 -30.68 4.48 -45.53
C LEU A 153 -31.23 5.37 -44.40
N PHE A 154 -31.98 4.81 -43.44
CA PHE A 154 -32.61 5.55 -42.33
C PHE A 154 -32.46 4.86 -40.97
N ASP A 155 -31.65 3.82 -40.91
CA ASP A 155 -31.42 3.07 -39.69
C ASP A 155 -30.12 3.49 -39.01
N GLU A 156 -30.28 3.89 -37.75
CA GLU A 156 -29.15 4.19 -36.88
C GLU A 156 -28.64 2.88 -36.30
N VAL A 157 -27.32 2.76 -36.26
CA VAL A 157 -26.64 1.63 -35.64
C VAL A 157 -26.29 2.00 -34.21
N SER A 158 -26.75 1.21 -33.26
CA SER A 158 -26.33 1.25 -31.86
C SER A 158 -25.32 0.13 -31.58
N TYR A 159 -24.59 0.25 -30.48
CA TYR A 159 -23.55 -0.70 -30.10
C TYR A 159 -23.77 -1.21 -28.68
N TRP A 160 -23.71 -2.52 -28.51
CA TRP A 160 -23.49 -3.14 -27.21
C TRP A 160 -21.99 -3.37 -27.02
N VAL A 161 -21.46 -2.84 -25.93
CA VAL A 161 -20.06 -2.99 -25.55
C VAL A 161 -19.98 -3.90 -24.34
N TRP A 162 -19.27 -5.02 -24.51
CA TRP A 162 -19.04 -5.99 -23.45
C TRP A 162 -17.55 -6.05 -23.12
N VAL A 163 -17.23 -5.90 -21.85
CA VAL A 163 -15.85 -5.95 -21.33
C VAL A 163 -15.81 -6.87 -20.13
N ASP A 164 -14.80 -7.73 -20.08
CA ASP A 164 -14.60 -8.66 -18.97
C ASP A 164 -13.13 -9.03 -18.79
N ALA A 165 -12.72 -9.39 -17.57
CA ALA A 165 -11.38 -9.91 -17.29
C ALA A 165 -11.18 -11.37 -17.77
N ASP A 166 -12.26 -12.13 -17.98
CA ASP A 166 -12.24 -13.51 -18.48
C ASP A 166 -12.73 -13.61 -19.92
N SER A 167 -11.80 -13.91 -20.82
CA SER A 167 -12.08 -14.12 -22.24
C SER A 167 -13.05 -15.28 -22.52
N ASN A 168 -13.11 -16.29 -21.65
CA ASN A 168 -13.96 -17.47 -21.86
C ASN A 168 -15.43 -17.14 -21.69
N ARG A 169 -15.77 -16.29 -20.71
CA ARG A 169 -17.15 -15.80 -20.49
C ARG A 169 -17.66 -15.09 -21.74
N LEU A 170 -16.88 -14.16 -22.28
CA LEU A 170 -17.22 -13.48 -23.54
C LEU A 170 -17.34 -14.48 -24.70
N ALA A 171 -16.43 -15.47 -24.81
CA ALA A 171 -16.50 -16.46 -25.88
C ALA A 171 -17.77 -17.32 -25.81
N GLN A 172 -18.21 -17.71 -24.61
CA GLN A 172 -19.44 -18.46 -24.39
C GLN A 172 -20.67 -17.62 -24.75
N LEU A 173 -20.74 -16.37 -24.31
CA LEU A 173 -21.83 -15.45 -24.68
C LEU A 173 -21.90 -15.24 -26.20
N LEU A 174 -20.76 -15.01 -26.86
CA LEU A 174 -20.70 -14.88 -28.32
C LEU A 174 -21.10 -16.17 -29.06
N HIS A 175 -20.86 -17.34 -28.47
CA HIS A 175 -21.31 -18.62 -29.05
C HIS A 175 -22.83 -18.78 -28.94
N THR A 176 -23.42 -18.41 -27.81
CA THR A 176 -24.87 -18.39 -27.61
C THR A 176 -25.54 -17.42 -28.57
N LEU A 177 -24.95 -16.24 -28.80
CA LEU A 177 -25.44 -15.28 -29.79
C LEU A 177 -25.50 -15.84 -31.22
N LYS A 178 -24.54 -16.68 -31.60
CA LYS A 178 -24.50 -17.28 -32.95
C LYS A 178 -25.51 -18.40 -33.14
N SER A 179 -25.95 -19.04 -32.06
CA SER A 179 -26.82 -20.23 -32.10
C SER A 179 -28.29 -19.93 -31.79
N GLY A 180 -28.58 -18.89 -31.00
CA GLY A 180 -29.92 -18.51 -30.55
C GLY A 180 -30.86 -17.95 -31.63
N ASN A 181 -32.14 -17.81 -31.27
CA ASN A 181 -33.17 -17.12 -32.06
C ASN A 181 -33.22 -15.62 -31.70
N ARG A 182 -33.73 -14.76 -32.58
CA ARG A 182 -33.70 -13.28 -32.44
C ARG A 182 -34.16 -12.76 -31.07
N GLN A 183 -35.25 -13.31 -30.51
CA GLN A 183 -35.79 -12.87 -29.21
C GLN A 183 -34.82 -13.16 -28.05
N ASP A 184 -34.17 -14.32 -28.06
CA ASP A 184 -33.19 -14.70 -27.04
C ASP A 184 -31.93 -13.84 -27.13
N LEU A 185 -31.61 -13.32 -28.32
CA LEU A 185 -30.45 -12.44 -28.53
C LEU A 185 -30.63 -11.08 -27.87
N ILE A 186 -31.80 -10.46 -28.03
CA ILE A 186 -32.09 -9.16 -27.40
C ILE A 186 -32.06 -9.31 -25.89
N ALA A 187 -32.70 -10.36 -25.37
CA ALA A 187 -32.68 -10.68 -23.95
C ALA A 187 -31.25 -10.91 -23.42
N LEU A 188 -30.41 -11.63 -24.17
CA LEU A 188 -29.01 -11.86 -23.79
C LEU A 188 -28.16 -10.58 -23.84
N MET A 189 -28.42 -9.68 -24.79
CA MET A 189 -27.72 -8.40 -24.91
C MET A 189 -28.07 -7.42 -23.78
N GLU A 190 -29.34 -7.38 -23.39
CA GLU A 190 -29.83 -6.55 -22.29
C GLU A 190 -29.53 -7.16 -20.91
N HIS A 191 -29.56 -8.49 -20.80
CA HIS A 191 -29.41 -9.21 -19.55
C HIS A 191 -28.58 -10.49 -19.75
N PRO A 192 -27.25 -10.37 -19.90
CA PRO A 192 -26.37 -11.53 -19.97
C PRO A 192 -26.48 -12.35 -18.66
N PRO A 193 -26.42 -13.68 -18.73
CA PRO A 193 -26.55 -14.57 -17.57
C PRO A 193 -25.40 -14.44 -16.56
N GLU A 194 -24.30 -13.80 -16.94
CA GLU A 194 -23.14 -13.56 -16.11
C GLU A 194 -22.87 -12.06 -15.98
N ASN A 195 -22.48 -11.62 -14.79
CA ASN A 195 -22.10 -10.23 -14.54
C ASN A 195 -20.75 -9.94 -15.23
N LEU A 196 -20.84 -9.24 -16.34
CA LEU A 196 -19.67 -8.69 -17.04
C LEU A 196 -19.10 -7.50 -16.27
N THR A 197 -17.80 -7.23 -16.43
CA THR A 197 -17.21 -6.00 -15.86
C THR A 197 -17.91 -4.75 -16.39
N VAL A 198 -18.18 -4.70 -17.69
CA VAL A 198 -18.96 -3.63 -18.31
C VAL A 198 -19.90 -4.22 -19.35
N GLN A 199 -21.14 -3.71 -19.32
CA GLN A 199 -22.18 -4.01 -20.29
C GLN A 199 -22.96 -2.72 -20.54
N GLU A 200 -22.63 -2.06 -21.65
CA GLU A 200 -23.20 -0.74 -21.97
C GLU A 200 -23.76 -0.71 -23.38
N LYS A 201 -24.89 -0.01 -23.55
CA LYS A 201 -25.45 0.31 -24.86
C LYS A 201 -25.15 1.76 -25.18
N VAL A 202 -24.44 1.99 -26.28
CA VAL A 202 -24.04 3.33 -26.74
C VAL A 202 -24.48 3.57 -28.18
N ASN A 203 -24.68 4.84 -28.54
CA ASN A 203 -24.99 5.27 -29.91
C ASN A 203 -23.77 5.88 -30.62
N GLU A 204 -22.62 5.93 -29.93
CA GLU A 204 -21.37 6.43 -30.46
C GLU A 204 -20.37 5.29 -30.64
N ASN A 205 -19.32 5.50 -31.43
CA ASN A 205 -18.28 4.51 -31.71
C ASN A 205 -17.16 4.44 -30.65
N GLN A 206 -17.49 4.85 -29.42
CA GLN A 206 -16.53 4.96 -28.32
C GLN A 206 -17.20 4.75 -26.95
N LEU A 207 -16.42 4.30 -25.97
CA LEU A 207 -16.84 4.18 -24.58
C LEU A 207 -15.65 4.39 -23.63
N TRP A 208 -15.83 5.24 -22.62
CA TRP A 208 -14.85 5.44 -21.54
C TRP A 208 -15.07 4.43 -20.42
N LEU A 209 -14.00 3.73 -20.05
CA LEU A 209 -13.95 2.80 -18.92
C LEU A 209 -13.15 3.40 -17.77
N PRO A 210 -13.78 3.80 -16.65
CA PRO A 210 -13.08 4.30 -15.47
C PRO A 210 -12.70 3.19 -14.50
N ASN A 211 -11.74 3.48 -13.60
CA ASN A 211 -11.42 2.67 -12.41
C ASN A 211 -11.09 1.19 -12.71
N LEU A 212 -10.33 0.94 -13.77
CA LEU A 212 -9.88 -0.41 -14.11
C LEU A 212 -8.73 -0.87 -13.22
N ASP A 213 -8.79 -2.12 -12.79
CA ASP A 213 -7.74 -2.78 -12.01
C ASP A 213 -6.54 -3.14 -12.90
N CYS A 214 -5.39 -3.37 -12.27
CA CYS A 214 -4.16 -3.80 -12.94
C CYS A 214 -4.24 -5.27 -13.40
N GLN A 215 -4.92 -5.51 -14.52
CA GLN A 215 -5.09 -6.84 -15.11
C GLN A 215 -5.32 -6.78 -16.62
N SER A 216 -5.51 -7.94 -17.26
CA SER A 216 -5.94 -8.02 -18.65
C SER A 216 -7.45 -7.92 -18.77
N TYR A 217 -7.92 -7.16 -19.76
CA TYR A 217 -9.32 -7.04 -20.12
C TYR A 217 -9.53 -7.49 -21.56
N TYR A 218 -10.64 -8.16 -21.76
CA TYR A 218 -11.13 -8.63 -23.05
C TYR A 218 -12.40 -7.86 -23.37
N TRP A 219 -12.57 -7.49 -24.63
CA TRP A 219 -13.74 -6.73 -25.03
C TRP A 219 -14.20 -7.08 -26.43
N THR A 220 -15.49 -6.90 -26.66
CA THR A 220 -16.14 -7.06 -27.95
C THR A 220 -17.24 -6.02 -28.08
N VAL A 221 -17.52 -5.64 -29.33
CA VAL A 221 -18.62 -4.74 -29.65
C VAL A 221 -19.56 -5.44 -30.60
N ILE A 222 -20.86 -5.25 -30.39
CA ILE A 222 -21.92 -5.79 -31.23
C ILE A 222 -22.71 -4.60 -31.76
N ALA A 223 -22.54 -4.29 -33.05
CA ALA A 223 -23.37 -3.33 -33.75
C ALA A 223 -24.73 -3.96 -34.06
N PHE A 224 -25.81 -3.22 -33.85
CA PHE A 224 -27.16 -3.65 -34.21
C PHE A 224 -27.99 -2.49 -34.74
N ASP A 225 -28.91 -2.81 -35.64
CA ASP A 225 -29.87 -1.87 -36.23
C ASP A 225 -31.22 -1.90 -35.47
N LYS A 226 -32.22 -1.16 -35.96
CA LYS A 226 -33.56 -1.13 -35.33
C LYS A 226 -34.32 -2.44 -35.51
N ASP A 227 -34.00 -3.20 -36.54
CA ASP A 227 -34.58 -4.50 -36.86
C ASP A 227 -33.88 -5.69 -36.18
N SER A 228 -32.95 -5.38 -35.26
CA SER A 228 -32.19 -6.33 -34.47
C SER A 228 -31.33 -7.28 -35.32
N HIS A 229 -30.93 -6.88 -36.53
CA HIS A 229 -29.79 -7.49 -37.19
C HIS A 229 -28.53 -6.98 -36.52
N TYR A 230 -27.50 -7.83 -36.51
CA TYR A 230 -26.29 -7.49 -35.80
C TYR A 230 -25.02 -7.92 -36.53
N ARG A 231 -23.95 -7.21 -36.20
CA ARG A 231 -22.59 -7.60 -36.56
C ARG A 231 -21.65 -7.40 -35.38
N MET A 232 -20.85 -8.43 -35.13
CA MET A 232 -19.78 -8.37 -34.15
C MET A 232 -18.57 -7.66 -34.74
N LEU A 233 -17.88 -6.90 -33.88
CA LEU A 233 -16.54 -6.38 -34.09
C LEU A 233 -15.64 -7.50 -34.63
N GLY A 234 -14.78 -7.20 -35.61
CA GLY A 234 -13.96 -8.26 -36.21
C GLY A 234 -12.69 -7.79 -36.90
N ARG A 235 -11.57 -8.46 -36.61
CA ARG A 235 -10.31 -8.37 -37.37
C ARG A 235 -9.76 -9.78 -37.62
N LYS A 236 -9.57 -10.17 -38.88
CA LYS A 236 -9.03 -11.50 -39.26
C LYS A 236 -9.74 -12.68 -38.55
N ASN A 237 -11.07 -12.67 -38.50
CA ASN A 237 -11.91 -13.70 -37.88
C ASN A 237 -11.86 -13.78 -36.33
N ARG A 238 -11.32 -12.76 -35.66
CA ARG A 238 -11.38 -12.62 -34.19
C ARG A 238 -12.35 -11.52 -33.79
N ASN A 239 -13.31 -11.85 -32.93
CA ASN A 239 -14.33 -10.92 -32.46
C ASN A 239 -14.03 -10.33 -31.08
N ILE A 240 -13.20 -11.01 -30.28
CA ILE A 240 -12.74 -10.55 -28.97
C ILE A 240 -11.36 -9.90 -29.14
N GLN A 241 -11.24 -8.67 -28.65
CA GLN A 241 -9.98 -7.95 -28.53
C GLN A 241 -9.50 -8.01 -27.08
N HIS A 242 -8.22 -7.71 -26.86
CA HIS A 242 -7.64 -7.71 -25.52
C HIS A 242 -6.66 -6.56 -25.36
N PHE A 243 -6.58 -6.03 -24.15
CA PHE A 243 -5.56 -5.09 -23.71
C PHE A 243 -5.18 -5.41 -22.27
N ARG A 244 -4.03 -4.93 -21.83
CA ARG A 244 -3.58 -5.05 -20.44
C ARG A 244 -3.52 -3.67 -19.81
N VAL A 245 -4.10 -3.53 -18.62
CA VAL A 245 -3.87 -2.36 -17.77
C VAL A 245 -2.63 -2.65 -16.94
N SER A 246 -1.67 -1.74 -16.98
CA SER A 246 -0.42 -1.83 -16.22
C SER A 246 -0.20 -0.53 -15.48
N LEU A 247 -0.21 -0.60 -14.16
CA LEU A 247 -0.08 0.56 -13.29
C LEU A 247 1.26 0.50 -12.54
N PRO A 248 1.67 1.58 -11.86
CA PRO A 248 2.72 1.50 -10.85
C PRO A 248 2.36 0.52 -9.73
N ASP A 249 3.37 0.04 -9.02
CA ASP A 249 3.21 -0.74 -7.77
C ASP A 249 4.27 -0.20 -6.82
N LEU A 250 3.88 0.77 -6.01
CA LEU A 250 4.74 1.43 -5.06
C LEU A 250 4.82 0.59 -3.79
N ARG A 251 5.97 0.62 -3.12
CA ARG A 251 6.12 -0.07 -1.84
C ARG A 251 7.27 0.49 -1.03
N ILE A 252 7.17 0.34 0.27
CA ILE A 252 8.24 0.65 1.20
C ILE A 252 9.16 -0.56 1.31
N THR A 253 10.44 -0.41 0.97
CA THR A 253 11.39 -1.53 0.94
C THR A 253 12.25 -1.60 2.18
N SER A 254 12.61 -0.45 2.75
CA SER A 254 13.44 -0.39 3.95
C SER A 254 13.22 0.92 4.70
N ILE A 255 13.31 0.82 6.02
CA ILE A 255 13.40 1.96 6.92
C ILE A 255 14.66 1.74 7.76
N HIS A 256 15.57 2.70 7.73
CA HIS A 256 16.82 2.65 8.48
C HIS A 256 16.97 3.87 9.38
N PHE A 257 17.39 3.63 10.62
CA PHE A 257 17.60 4.65 11.64
C PHE A 257 19.09 4.80 11.92
N GLU A 258 19.54 6.04 12.11
CA GLU A 258 20.88 6.31 12.62
C GLU A 258 20.96 5.92 14.11
N GLU A 259 21.79 4.94 14.46
CA GLU A 259 21.98 4.46 15.85
C GLU A 259 23.22 5.08 16.51
N PRO A 260 23.24 5.23 17.86
CA PRO A 260 22.18 4.92 18.82
C PRO A 260 21.11 6.02 18.93
N ILE A 261 19.86 5.62 19.17
CA ILE A 261 18.72 6.52 19.37
C ILE A 261 18.57 6.78 20.88
N GLY A 262 19.22 7.84 21.37
CA GLY A 262 19.05 8.34 22.74
C GLY A 262 17.95 9.39 22.83
N ALA A 263 17.42 9.63 24.03
CA ALA A 263 16.46 10.70 24.31
C ALA A 263 17.13 12.00 24.79
N GLY A 264 16.41 13.12 24.68
CA GLY A 264 16.74 14.36 25.38
C GLY A 264 17.56 15.38 24.57
N GLU A 265 17.97 16.47 25.22
CA GLU A 265 18.56 17.63 24.53
C GLU A 265 19.86 17.31 23.77
N GLU A 266 20.71 16.46 24.34
CA GLU A 266 21.98 16.02 23.74
C GLU A 266 21.83 14.96 22.65
N ALA A 267 20.66 14.33 22.52
CA ALA A 267 20.46 13.27 21.54
C ALA A 267 20.66 13.79 20.11
N GLY A 268 20.49 15.09 19.82
CA GLY A 268 20.58 15.62 18.47
C GLY A 268 19.50 15.05 17.53
N GLU A 269 19.41 15.57 16.31
CA GLU A 269 18.52 14.99 15.32
C GLU A 269 19.05 13.64 14.84
N ARG A 270 18.15 12.67 14.69
CA ARG A 270 18.41 11.36 14.09
C ARG A 270 17.80 11.30 12.71
N ARG A 271 18.59 10.84 11.74
CA ARG A 271 18.13 10.63 10.37
C ARG A 271 17.39 9.30 10.26
N ILE A 272 16.27 9.35 9.57
CA ILE A 272 15.46 8.20 9.19
C ILE A 272 15.50 8.14 7.67
N GLN A 273 16.05 7.06 7.14
CA GLN A 273 16.10 6.80 5.71
C GLN A 273 14.95 5.87 5.33
N ILE A 274 14.05 6.34 4.49
CA ILE A 274 12.88 5.57 4.02
C ILE A 274 13.06 5.32 2.54
N THR A 275 13.20 4.05 2.14
CA THR A 275 13.34 3.68 0.73
C THR A 275 12.00 3.23 0.17
N VAL A 276 11.62 3.84 -0.93
CA VAL A 276 10.41 3.53 -1.71
C VAL A 276 10.84 3.04 -3.09
N GLU A 277 10.18 1.99 -3.57
CA GLU A 277 10.43 1.36 -4.88
C GLU A 277 9.14 1.33 -5.70
N ASN A 278 9.25 1.51 -7.02
CA ASN A 278 8.17 1.17 -7.95
C ASN A 278 8.49 -0.18 -8.61
N ARG A 279 7.74 -1.23 -8.28
CA ARG A 279 7.80 -2.56 -8.89
C ARG A 279 6.81 -2.79 -10.02
N GLY A 280 5.96 -1.80 -10.29
CA GLY A 280 4.98 -1.86 -11.36
C GLY A 280 5.63 -1.70 -12.72
N GLU A 281 4.86 -1.98 -13.76
CA GLU A 281 5.30 -1.87 -15.15
C GLU A 281 5.09 -0.46 -15.72
N ALA A 282 4.37 0.41 -15.01
CA ALA A 282 4.15 1.80 -15.40
C ALA A 282 4.86 2.79 -14.46
N PRO A 283 5.25 3.98 -14.97
CA PRO A 283 5.86 5.03 -14.16
C PRO A 283 4.85 5.66 -13.20
N ALA A 284 5.24 5.85 -11.95
CA ALA A 284 4.47 6.63 -10.99
C ALA A 284 4.70 8.13 -11.22
N HIS A 285 3.61 8.90 -11.29
CA HIS A 285 3.67 10.37 -11.24
C HIS A 285 4.10 10.82 -9.83
N PRO A 286 4.50 12.09 -9.61
CA PRO A 286 4.89 12.53 -8.27
C PRO A 286 3.79 12.28 -7.22
N PHE A 287 4.17 11.74 -6.06
CA PHE A 287 3.26 11.40 -4.97
C PHE A 287 3.82 11.78 -3.59
N PRO A 288 2.97 12.04 -2.59
CA PRO A 288 3.42 12.30 -1.23
C PRO A 288 3.72 10.99 -0.49
N VAL A 289 4.74 11.01 0.36
CA VAL A 289 4.91 10.03 1.43
C VAL A 289 4.63 10.72 2.75
N ALA A 290 3.63 10.23 3.48
CA ALA A 290 3.24 10.72 4.79
C ALA A 290 3.88 9.85 5.89
N THR A 291 4.30 10.47 6.98
CA THR A 291 4.92 9.76 8.09
C THR A 291 4.46 10.34 9.42
N ARG A 292 4.26 9.47 10.40
CA ARG A 292 3.84 9.85 11.74
C ARG A 292 4.60 9.01 12.77
N ILE A 293 5.25 9.68 13.71
CA ILE A 293 5.88 9.02 14.87
C ILE A 293 5.05 9.33 16.10
N SER A 294 4.74 8.31 16.90
CA SER A 294 4.01 8.46 18.17
C SER A 294 4.51 7.49 19.23
N PRO A 295 4.52 7.87 20.52
CA PRO A 295 4.86 6.95 21.61
C PRO A 295 3.82 5.83 21.69
N GLN A 296 4.27 4.59 21.87
CA GLN A 296 3.39 3.47 22.23
C GLN A 296 3.01 3.62 23.70
N THR A 297 1.81 4.15 23.95
CA THR A 297 1.30 4.22 25.31
C THR A 297 0.92 2.80 25.75
N LEU A 298 1.66 2.23 26.70
CA LEU A 298 1.13 1.12 27.49
C LEU A 298 -0.02 1.67 28.35
N VAL A 299 -1.24 1.54 27.84
CA VAL A 299 -2.54 1.80 28.49
C VAL A 299 -3.03 3.26 28.49
N ALA A 300 -4.22 3.42 27.89
CA ALA A 300 -5.03 4.63 27.90
C ALA A 300 -5.40 5.10 29.32
N THR A 301 -4.97 6.31 29.72
CA THR A 301 -5.67 7.06 30.77
C THR A 301 -5.55 8.58 30.58
N ARG A 302 -6.69 9.19 30.20
CA ARG A 302 -7.14 10.59 30.35
C ARG A 302 -6.33 11.75 29.72
N VAL A 303 -6.88 12.20 28.59
CA VAL A 303 -7.06 13.57 28.07
C VAL A 303 -6.53 14.72 28.94
N GLY A 304 -5.65 15.51 28.32
CA GLY A 304 -5.29 16.86 28.75
C GLY A 304 -3.94 17.29 28.18
N GLU A 305 -3.92 17.69 26.91
CA GLU A 305 -2.87 18.49 26.23
C GLU A 305 -1.40 18.18 26.55
N SER A 306 -0.68 17.54 25.62
CA SER A 306 0.27 18.25 24.75
C SER A 306 1.02 17.30 23.82
N GLN A 307 1.37 17.87 22.68
CA GLN A 307 2.03 17.33 21.51
C GLN A 307 3.25 16.44 21.78
N LEU A 308 3.32 15.32 21.07
CA LEU A 308 4.58 14.78 20.52
C LEU A 308 4.33 14.29 19.09
N THR A 309 3.82 15.20 18.26
CA THR A 309 3.76 15.06 16.80
C THR A 309 5.06 15.59 16.22
N GLY A 310 6.04 14.71 16.03
CA GLY A 310 6.93 14.87 14.89
C GLY A 310 6.12 14.52 13.65
N ASN A 311 5.25 15.42 13.17
CA ASN A 311 4.77 15.31 11.80
C ASN A 311 5.99 15.60 10.92
N LEU A 312 6.71 14.56 10.50
CA LEU A 312 7.71 14.76 9.45
C LEU A 312 6.90 15.24 8.24
N THR A 313 7.34 16.34 7.66
CA THR A 313 6.66 16.96 6.53
C THR A 313 6.51 15.91 5.42
N PRO A 314 5.31 15.76 4.82
CA PRO A 314 5.13 14.87 3.69
C PRO A 314 6.19 15.17 2.64
N GLN A 315 6.96 14.15 2.25
CA GLN A 315 8.03 14.33 1.29
C GLN A 315 7.50 13.96 -0.10
N PRO A 316 7.49 14.90 -1.06
CA PRO A 316 7.11 14.58 -2.41
C PRO A 316 8.19 13.68 -3.02
N VAL A 317 7.78 12.52 -3.51
CA VAL A 317 8.60 11.66 -4.35
C VAL A 317 8.45 12.15 -5.79
N PRO A 318 9.54 12.46 -6.51
CA PRO A 318 9.45 12.77 -7.94
C PRO A 318 9.00 11.53 -8.73
N ARG A 319 8.75 11.71 -10.03
CA ARG A 319 8.38 10.61 -10.92
C ARG A 319 9.32 9.41 -10.76
N LEU A 320 8.77 8.23 -10.46
CA LEU A 320 9.53 7.01 -10.20
C LEU A 320 9.28 5.98 -11.32
N ALA A 321 10.31 5.66 -12.09
CA ALA A 321 10.21 4.73 -13.22
C ALA A 321 10.04 3.27 -12.75
N PRO A 322 9.55 2.35 -13.60
CA PRO A 322 9.51 0.92 -13.31
C PRO A 322 10.87 0.38 -12.85
N GLY A 323 10.89 -0.37 -11.75
CA GLY A 323 12.08 -0.95 -11.12
C GLY A 323 12.99 0.05 -10.39
N GLN A 324 12.64 1.33 -10.35
CA GLN A 324 13.45 2.37 -9.69
C GLN A 324 13.11 2.45 -8.20
N SER A 325 14.12 2.75 -7.38
CA SER A 325 13.95 3.13 -5.97
C SER A 325 14.46 4.54 -5.69
N THR A 326 13.94 5.16 -4.64
CA THR A 326 14.43 6.42 -4.09
C THR A 326 14.44 6.36 -2.56
N THR A 327 15.35 7.12 -1.94
CA THR A 327 15.45 7.20 -0.48
C THR A 327 15.11 8.61 -0.01
N LEU A 328 14.09 8.68 0.84
CA LEU A 328 13.63 9.88 1.53
C LEU A 328 14.37 10.02 2.86
N LEU A 329 14.65 11.26 3.26
CA LEU A 329 15.42 11.60 4.44
C LEU A 329 14.55 12.38 5.41
N ALA A 330 14.11 11.75 6.48
CA ALA A 330 13.38 12.40 7.56
C ALA A 330 14.28 12.62 8.78
N HIS A 331 13.95 13.61 9.60
CA HIS A 331 14.70 14.00 10.79
C HIS A 331 13.79 13.94 12.01
N TRP A 332 14.22 13.25 13.06
CA TRP A 332 13.48 13.13 14.29
C TRP A 332 14.38 13.30 15.52
N LYS A 333 13.93 14.06 16.51
CA LYS A 333 14.59 14.18 17.81
C LYS A 333 13.63 13.66 18.89
N PRO A 334 13.89 12.47 19.47
CA PRO A 334 13.10 12.00 20.60
C PRO A 334 13.37 12.84 21.85
N ASP A 335 12.31 13.17 22.57
CA ASP A 335 12.34 13.99 23.79
C ASP A 335 12.43 13.15 25.06
N HIS A 336 11.91 11.91 25.04
CA HIS A 336 11.96 10.99 26.17
C HIS A 336 12.26 9.55 25.72
N ALA A 337 12.75 8.73 26.66
CA ALA A 337 13.03 7.32 26.41
C ALA A 337 11.72 6.51 26.42
N GLY A 338 11.67 5.44 25.64
CA GLY A 338 10.48 4.60 25.53
C GLY A 338 10.37 3.92 24.18
N LEU A 339 9.24 3.25 23.96
CA LEU A 339 8.94 2.62 22.69
C LEU A 339 8.07 3.57 21.86
N PHE A 340 8.53 3.89 20.65
CA PHE A 340 7.79 4.70 19.68
C PHE A 340 7.36 3.83 18.51
N GLN A 341 6.38 4.29 17.77
CA GLN A 341 5.91 3.67 16.55
C GLN A 341 5.94 4.69 15.42
N LEU A 342 6.64 4.35 14.34
CA LEU A 342 6.65 5.09 13.08
C LEU A 342 5.70 4.41 12.10
N LEU A 343 4.67 5.14 11.71
CA LEU A 343 3.81 4.83 10.57
C LEU A 343 4.34 5.58 9.34
N VAL A 344 4.59 4.87 8.25
CA VAL A 344 4.92 5.44 6.93
C VAL A 344 3.85 4.99 5.94
N GLN A 345 3.34 5.94 5.16
CA GLN A 345 2.27 5.73 4.18
C GLN A 345 2.61 6.38 2.85
N ILE A 346 2.57 5.59 1.78
CA ILE A 346 2.71 6.07 0.41
C ILE A 346 1.32 6.48 -0.11
N ASP A 347 1.23 7.67 -0.71
CA ASP A 347 0.01 8.17 -1.36
C ASP A 347 -1.26 7.95 -0.54
N ARG A 348 -1.25 8.41 0.72
CA ARG A 348 -2.31 8.19 1.71
C ARG A 348 -3.73 8.51 1.20
N GLU A 349 -3.86 9.48 0.31
CA GLU A 349 -5.15 9.92 -0.24
C GLU A 349 -5.59 9.10 -1.47
N ALA A 350 -4.83 8.08 -1.86
CA ALA A 350 -5.05 7.19 -3.00
C ALA A 350 -5.31 7.94 -4.31
N MET A 351 -4.50 8.96 -4.58
CA MET A 351 -4.61 9.79 -5.79
C MET A 351 -3.98 9.13 -7.02
N LEU A 352 -3.05 8.19 -6.81
CA LEU A 352 -2.43 7.41 -7.86
C LEU A 352 -3.08 6.02 -7.97
N PRO A 353 -3.51 5.62 -9.18
CA PRO A 353 -3.91 4.25 -9.41
C PRO A 353 -2.68 3.34 -9.45
N GLU A 354 -2.79 2.17 -8.82
CA GLU A 354 -1.68 1.25 -8.59
C GLU A 354 -2.16 -0.22 -8.63
N CYS A 355 -1.25 -1.14 -8.92
CA CYS A 355 -1.56 -2.57 -8.98
C CYS A 355 -1.80 -3.23 -7.61
N ASN A 356 -1.18 -2.74 -6.54
CA ASN A 356 -1.35 -3.27 -5.19
C ASN A 356 -1.14 -2.16 -4.15
N THR A 357 -2.20 -1.76 -3.45
CA THR A 357 -2.15 -0.72 -2.42
C THR A 357 -1.88 -1.25 -1.02
N ALA A 358 -1.89 -2.57 -0.83
CA ALA A 358 -1.74 -3.19 0.49
C ALA A 358 -0.29 -3.16 1.03
N ASN A 359 0.68 -2.78 0.20
CA ASN A 359 2.12 -2.68 0.51
C ASN A 359 2.61 -1.21 0.60
N ASN A 360 1.69 -0.24 0.58
CA ASN A 360 2.00 1.18 0.68
C ASN A 360 2.22 1.69 2.09
N ASP A 361 1.78 0.93 3.08
CA ASP A 361 1.85 1.31 4.47
C ASP A 361 2.73 0.33 5.25
N THR A 362 3.54 0.87 6.16
CA THR A 362 4.31 0.05 7.11
C THR A 362 4.39 0.72 8.46
N VAL A 363 4.56 -0.11 9.48
CA VAL A 363 4.65 0.30 10.86
C VAL A 363 5.91 -0.33 11.47
N VAL A 364 6.75 0.51 12.06
CA VAL A 364 8.01 0.09 12.69
C VAL A 364 8.08 0.60 14.11
N ASP A 365 8.47 -0.27 15.02
CA ASP A 365 8.69 0.07 16.42
C ASP A 365 10.13 0.54 16.63
N ILE A 366 10.28 1.63 17.37
CA ILE A 366 11.55 2.32 17.57
C ILE A 366 11.82 2.40 19.07
N PRO A 367 12.73 1.55 19.60
CA PRO A 367 13.16 1.67 20.98
C PRO A 367 14.10 2.88 21.11
N VAL A 368 13.70 3.86 21.93
CA VAL A 368 14.54 4.99 22.32
C VAL A 368 15.13 4.70 23.69
N ALA A 369 16.45 4.60 23.75
CA ALA A 369 17.17 4.33 24.98
C ALA A 369 17.30 5.60 25.84
N GLY A 370 17.20 5.41 27.16
CA GLY A 370 17.43 6.47 28.15
C GLY A 370 18.88 6.56 28.62
N TYR A 371 19.08 7.10 29.82
CA TYR A 371 20.38 7.10 30.48
C TYR A 371 20.68 5.71 31.08
N ASP A 372 21.96 5.41 31.26
CA ASP A 372 22.43 4.19 31.93
C ASP A 372 23.56 4.55 32.89
N LEU A 373 23.29 4.53 34.19
CA LEU A 373 24.22 5.01 35.21
C LEU A 373 24.96 3.86 35.87
N GLN A 374 26.29 3.92 35.80
CA GLN A 374 27.18 3.03 36.54
C GLN A 374 27.81 3.77 37.71
N ILE A 375 27.94 3.09 38.85
CA ILE A 375 28.72 3.57 40.00
C ILE A 375 29.80 2.58 40.40
N LYS A 376 30.99 3.08 40.71
CA LYS A 376 32.09 2.33 41.30
C LYS A 376 32.56 3.02 42.58
N LYS A 377 32.65 2.26 43.68
CA LYS A 377 33.18 2.71 44.97
C LYS A 377 34.45 1.94 45.31
N THR A 378 35.53 2.64 45.62
CA THR A 378 36.81 2.03 46.05
C THR A 378 37.33 2.71 47.31
N ALA A 379 37.95 1.94 48.20
CA ALA A 379 38.69 2.47 49.35
C ALA A 379 40.19 2.53 49.02
N SER A 380 40.93 3.45 49.67
CA SER A 380 42.38 3.55 49.52
C SER A 380 43.17 2.45 50.24
N VAL A 381 42.50 1.69 51.13
CA VAL A 381 43.07 0.60 51.93
C VAL A 381 42.03 -0.50 52.14
N ASP A 382 42.49 -1.74 52.33
CA ASP A 382 41.61 -2.90 52.54
C ASP A 382 41.30 -3.17 54.03
N THR A 383 42.13 -2.64 54.93
CA THR A 383 42.01 -2.85 56.40
C THR A 383 42.24 -1.55 57.15
N VAL A 384 41.45 -1.31 58.20
CA VAL A 384 41.53 -0.10 59.03
C VAL A 384 41.34 -0.46 60.51
N VAL A 385 41.99 0.28 61.41
CA VAL A 385 41.81 0.20 62.87
C VAL A 385 41.20 1.50 63.42
N PRO A 386 40.72 1.55 64.68
CA PRO A 386 40.17 2.77 65.27
C PRO A 386 41.13 3.96 65.12
N PHE A 387 40.56 5.12 64.84
CA PHE A 387 41.23 6.40 64.58
C PHE A 387 41.99 6.53 63.25
N ASP A 388 42.11 5.46 62.46
CA ASP A 388 42.67 5.55 61.11
C ASP A 388 41.85 6.49 60.23
N ARG A 389 42.53 7.06 59.23
CA ARG A 389 41.91 7.81 58.15
C ARG A 389 42.19 7.15 56.83
N PHE A 390 41.19 7.14 55.96
CA PHE A 390 41.31 6.63 54.60
C PHE A 390 40.29 7.29 53.69
N THR A 391 40.48 7.12 52.38
CA THR A 391 39.66 7.79 51.37
C THR A 391 38.78 6.80 50.64
N TYR A 392 37.52 7.17 50.43
CA TYR A 392 36.65 6.55 49.45
C TYR A 392 36.64 7.37 48.16
N THR A 393 36.65 6.68 47.02
CA THR A 393 36.44 7.25 45.68
C THR A 393 35.17 6.68 45.08
N LEU A 394 34.23 7.55 44.74
CA LEU A 394 33.00 7.25 44.01
C LEU A 394 33.17 7.75 42.58
N GLU A 395 33.04 6.87 41.61
CA GLU A 395 33.03 7.18 40.18
C GLU A 395 31.65 6.85 39.62
N ILE A 396 30.96 7.85 39.09
CA ILE A 396 29.65 7.74 38.46
C ILE A 396 29.81 8.05 36.98
N THR A 397 29.34 7.16 36.12
CA THR A 397 29.49 7.27 34.66
C THR A 397 28.16 7.01 33.99
N ASN A 398 27.75 7.87 33.06
CA ASN A 398 26.58 7.65 32.22
C ASN A 398 26.99 6.96 30.91
N LEU A 399 26.75 5.66 30.84
CA LEU A 399 27.03 4.79 29.70
C LEU A 399 25.91 4.78 28.65
N GLY A 400 24.77 5.40 28.96
CA GLY A 400 23.60 5.45 28.08
C GLY A 400 23.69 6.55 27.02
N PRO A 401 22.89 6.50 25.95
CA PRO A 401 22.89 7.49 24.89
C PRO A 401 22.11 8.78 25.22
N ALA A 402 21.48 8.88 26.39
CA ALA A 402 20.76 10.06 26.85
C ALA A 402 21.43 10.68 28.09
N GLN A 403 21.31 12.00 28.23
CA GLN A 403 21.71 12.72 29.44
C GLN A 403 20.86 12.27 30.64
N ALA A 404 21.48 12.14 31.81
CA ALA A 404 20.78 11.90 33.07
C ALA A 404 20.64 13.21 33.85
N ASP A 405 19.41 13.64 34.10
CA ASP A 405 19.11 14.84 34.87
C ASP A 405 18.77 14.51 36.32
N ASP A 406 19.04 15.46 37.23
CA ASP A 406 18.70 15.39 38.65
C ASP A 406 19.17 14.10 39.37
N VAL A 407 20.34 13.60 38.99
CA VAL A 407 20.91 12.37 39.54
C VAL A 407 21.21 12.57 41.03
N THR A 408 20.66 11.68 41.87
CA THR A 408 20.92 11.70 43.31
C THR A 408 21.83 10.53 43.70
N LEU A 409 23.05 10.86 44.12
CA LEU A 409 24.00 9.91 44.67
C LEU A 409 23.85 9.86 46.18
N THR A 410 23.62 8.66 46.72
CA THR A 410 23.54 8.43 48.16
C THR A 410 24.60 7.43 48.59
N ASP A 411 25.39 7.81 49.60
CA ASP A 411 26.32 6.91 50.26
C ASP A 411 25.98 6.80 51.75
N GLN A 412 25.84 5.57 52.21
CA GLN A 412 25.44 5.24 53.57
C GLN A 412 26.69 4.75 54.32
N LEU A 413 27.25 5.59 55.18
CA LEU A 413 28.40 5.20 55.97
C LEU A 413 27.98 4.30 57.15
N PRO A 414 28.76 3.27 57.46
CA PRO A 414 28.66 2.57 58.74
C PRO A 414 28.83 3.52 59.92
N GLU A 415 28.18 3.23 61.05
CA GLU A 415 28.20 4.11 62.24
C GLU A 415 29.59 4.36 62.82
N PHE A 416 30.52 3.43 62.63
CA PHE A 416 31.91 3.57 63.05
C PHE A 416 32.76 4.44 62.10
N LEU A 417 32.20 4.96 61.01
CA LEU A 417 32.90 5.88 60.12
C LEU A 417 32.31 7.27 60.21
N ARG A 418 33.20 8.26 60.34
CA ARG A 418 32.84 9.68 60.26
C ARG A 418 33.53 10.30 59.07
N ALA A 419 32.77 10.86 58.13
CA ALA A 419 33.36 11.65 57.06
C ALA A 419 33.94 12.97 57.60
N VAL A 420 35.15 13.31 57.16
CA VAL A 420 35.92 14.46 57.68
C VAL A 420 36.30 15.45 56.58
N HIS A 421 36.65 15.00 55.37
CA HIS A 421 37.04 15.86 54.26
C HIS A 421 36.44 15.38 52.95
N PHE A 422 36.15 16.30 52.02
CA PHE A 422 35.47 16.02 50.76
C PHE A 422 36.13 16.79 49.62
N SER A 423 36.31 16.15 48.46
CA SER A 423 36.66 16.88 47.23
C SER A 423 35.47 17.67 46.67
N LEU A 424 34.25 17.19 46.96
CA LEU A 424 33.00 17.87 46.67
C LEU A 424 32.05 17.73 47.86
N GLU A 425 31.62 18.86 48.40
CA GLU A 425 30.72 18.93 49.53
C GLU A 425 29.35 18.28 49.20
N PRO A 426 28.82 17.38 50.06
CA PRO A 426 27.49 16.81 49.86
C PRO A 426 26.40 17.86 50.12
N ASP A 427 25.40 17.91 49.25
CA ASP A 427 24.21 18.77 49.39
C ASP A 427 23.45 18.54 50.70
N ARG A 428 23.47 17.30 51.21
CA ARG A 428 22.86 16.97 52.50
C ARG A 428 23.68 15.95 53.28
N ARG A 429 23.85 16.23 54.58
CA ARG A 429 24.43 15.33 55.57
C ARG A 429 23.40 15.03 56.64
N LEU A 430 23.06 13.75 56.85
CA LEU A 430 22.18 13.33 57.94
C LEU A 430 23.03 12.70 59.03
N SER A 431 23.40 13.52 60.02
CA SER A 431 24.39 13.20 61.06
C SER A 431 24.00 12.03 61.96
N SER A 432 22.71 11.82 62.24
CA SER A 432 22.23 10.68 63.03
C SER A 432 22.25 9.35 62.27
N ALA A 433 22.47 9.39 60.95
CA ALA A 433 22.37 8.23 60.09
C ALA A 433 23.61 8.01 59.23
N GLY A 434 24.71 8.79 59.33
CA GLY A 434 25.90 8.61 58.48
C GLY A 434 25.65 8.74 56.96
N LYS A 435 24.52 9.32 56.56
CA LYS A 435 24.07 9.36 55.15
C LYS A 435 24.57 10.63 54.46
N LEU A 436 25.30 10.44 53.37
CA LEU A 436 25.85 11.48 52.49
C LEU A 436 25.05 11.51 51.19
N ILE A 437 24.61 12.68 50.76
CA ILE A 437 23.79 12.85 49.56
C ILE A 437 24.39 13.95 48.69
N TRP A 438 24.68 13.62 47.43
CA TRP A 438 25.05 14.57 46.38
C TRP A 438 23.98 14.61 45.30
N LYS A 439 23.67 15.80 44.83
CA LYS A 439 22.86 16.06 43.64
C LYS A 439 23.79 16.41 42.50
N ILE A 440 23.63 15.69 41.40
CA ILE A 440 24.32 15.95 40.13
C ILE A 440 23.22 16.44 39.18
N PRO A 441 23.08 17.76 38.97
CA PRO A 441 21.97 18.32 38.21
C PRO A 441 21.87 17.77 36.79
N SER A 442 23.02 17.48 36.17
CA SER A 442 23.11 16.90 34.84
C SER A 442 24.39 16.07 34.72
N LEU A 443 24.25 14.88 34.15
CA LEU A 443 25.33 13.99 33.78
C LEU A 443 25.19 13.59 32.29
N PRO A 444 25.89 14.30 31.39
CA PRO A 444 25.95 14.00 29.95
C PRO A 444 26.38 12.57 29.62
N VAL A 445 26.28 12.19 28.35
CA VAL A 445 26.79 10.90 27.86
C VAL A 445 28.31 10.85 27.99
N PHE A 446 28.86 9.77 28.54
CA PHE A 446 30.31 9.55 28.63
C PHE A 446 30.92 9.33 27.24
N ARG A 447 31.87 10.18 26.84
CA ARG A 447 32.49 10.14 25.49
C ARG A 447 33.96 9.72 25.52
N ASN A 448 34.47 9.29 26.67
CA ASN A 448 35.86 8.93 26.90
C ASN A 448 36.85 10.05 26.51
N GLN A 449 36.55 11.31 26.86
CA GLN A 449 37.38 12.49 26.56
C GLN A 449 38.54 12.71 27.55
N GLY A 450 38.86 11.71 28.38
CA GLY A 450 39.92 11.80 29.40
C GLY A 450 39.39 12.12 30.80
N ALA A 451 40.24 12.70 31.65
CA ALA A 451 39.93 12.96 33.06
C ALA A 451 38.67 13.82 33.25
N ASP A 452 38.52 14.85 32.40
CA ASP A 452 37.50 15.89 32.51
C ASP A 452 36.22 15.60 31.70
N ASP A 453 36.00 14.34 31.31
CA ASP A 453 34.80 13.97 30.57
C ASP A 453 33.53 14.33 31.37
N PRO A 454 32.61 15.15 30.81
CA PRO A 454 31.45 15.62 31.55
C PRO A 454 30.47 14.51 31.90
N GLY A 455 30.48 13.37 31.19
CA GLY A 455 29.65 12.20 31.48
C GLY A 455 30.21 11.29 32.58
N ARG A 456 31.33 11.67 33.19
CA ARG A 456 31.88 11.05 34.40
C ARG A 456 31.98 12.05 35.54
N ARG A 457 31.62 11.61 36.74
CA ARG A 457 31.82 12.36 37.99
C ARG A 457 32.60 11.52 38.98
N VAL A 458 33.70 12.07 39.47
CA VAL A 458 34.53 11.44 40.50
C VAL A 458 34.43 12.28 41.77
N ILE A 459 34.00 11.65 42.86
CA ILE A 459 33.88 12.26 44.18
C ILE A 459 34.77 11.46 45.14
N THR A 460 35.67 12.14 45.82
CA THR A 460 36.49 11.52 46.87
C THR A 460 36.15 12.14 48.21
N TYR A 461 36.11 11.32 49.26
CA TYR A 461 35.96 11.83 50.63
C TYR A 461 36.77 10.98 51.62
N GLU A 462 37.40 11.66 52.57
CA GLU A 462 38.14 11.06 53.67
C GLU A 462 37.16 10.74 54.81
N VAL A 463 37.30 9.54 55.35
CA VAL A 463 36.61 9.09 56.55
C VAL A 463 37.61 8.78 57.64
N GLN A 464 37.19 9.01 58.88
CA GLN A 464 37.91 8.62 60.09
C GLN A 464 37.13 7.51 60.79
N VAL A 465 37.84 6.43 61.10
CA VAL A 465 37.31 5.34 61.94
C VAL A 465 37.12 5.88 63.35
N GLN A 466 35.88 5.92 63.81
CA GLN A 466 35.52 6.25 65.18
C GLN A 466 35.83 5.09 66.11
N ASP A 467 35.92 5.39 67.39
CA ASP A 467 35.93 4.34 68.41
C ASP A 467 34.66 3.50 68.27
N ILE A 468 34.82 2.21 68.06
CA ILE A 468 33.69 1.30 67.86
C ILE A 468 33.07 1.09 69.25
N PRO A 469 31.77 1.30 69.49
CA PRO A 469 31.16 1.13 70.81
C PRO A 469 31.37 -0.27 71.44
N PHE A 470 31.67 -1.28 70.63
CA PHE A 470 32.12 -2.60 71.08
C PHE A 470 33.44 -2.57 71.88
N LEU A 471 34.37 -1.66 71.55
CA LEU A 471 35.63 -1.44 72.29
C LEU A 471 35.44 -0.62 73.57
N GLN A 472 34.28 0.03 73.75
CA GLN A 472 33.94 0.73 75.00
C GLN A 472 33.41 -0.19 76.09
N ARG A 473 33.07 -1.45 75.77
CA ARG A 473 32.86 -2.46 76.81
C ARG A 473 34.23 -2.83 77.34
N SER A 474 34.44 -2.56 78.63
CA SER A 474 35.66 -2.84 79.40
C SER A 474 36.04 -4.33 79.50
N LEU A 475 35.52 -5.18 78.62
CA LEU A 475 35.75 -6.61 78.59
C LEU A 475 35.74 -7.11 77.13
N PHE A 476 36.93 -7.31 76.57
CA PHE A 476 37.10 -8.01 75.31
C PHE A 476 37.15 -9.52 75.60
N LYS A 477 36.05 -10.24 75.33
CA LYS A 477 35.99 -11.68 75.56
C LYS A 477 36.22 -12.44 74.24
N MET A 478 37.35 -13.14 74.14
CA MET A 478 37.58 -14.09 73.06
C MET A 478 37.06 -15.47 73.46
N ASP A 479 35.87 -15.83 73.00
CA ASP A 479 35.22 -17.11 73.36
C ASP A 479 35.80 -18.34 72.63
N SER A 480 36.96 -18.24 71.97
CA SER A 480 37.45 -19.32 71.07
C SER A 480 38.97 -19.47 70.99
N VAL A 481 39.70 -19.09 72.05
CA VAL A 481 41.14 -19.42 72.16
C VAL A 481 41.27 -20.85 72.70
N VAL A 482 41.39 -21.82 71.79
CA VAL A 482 41.43 -23.25 72.12
C VAL A 482 42.87 -23.78 72.03
N PHE A 483 43.31 -24.48 73.07
CA PHE A 483 44.57 -25.24 73.09
C PHE A 483 44.43 -26.58 72.36
N GLU A 484 45.51 -27.12 71.83
CA GLU A 484 45.56 -28.51 71.35
C GLU A 484 45.23 -29.47 72.51
N THR A 485 44.45 -30.51 72.24
CA THR A 485 44.04 -31.49 73.25
C THR A 485 45.26 -32.04 74.01
N ASN A 486 45.21 -31.96 75.35
CA ASN A 486 46.27 -32.39 76.28
C ASN A 486 47.65 -31.74 76.06
N LYS A 487 47.71 -30.56 75.44
CA LYS A 487 48.96 -29.80 75.29
C LYS A 487 48.75 -28.35 75.70
N SER A 488 49.81 -27.70 76.16
CA SER A 488 49.85 -26.25 76.43
C SER A 488 49.95 -25.40 75.16
N ASN A 489 49.96 -26.01 73.97
CA ASN A 489 50.06 -25.31 72.70
C ASN A 489 48.69 -24.81 72.26
N LEU A 490 48.60 -23.58 71.76
CA LEU A 490 47.41 -23.11 71.05
C LEU A 490 47.17 -23.97 69.81
N SER A 491 45.90 -24.26 69.52
CA SER A 491 45.54 -24.88 68.25
C SER A 491 46.00 -24.02 67.08
N PRO A 492 46.34 -24.60 65.91
CA PRO A 492 46.73 -23.81 64.73
C PRO A 492 45.69 -22.77 64.32
N TYR A 493 44.40 -23.06 64.56
CA TYR A 493 43.30 -22.12 64.36
C TYR A 493 43.35 -20.95 65.35
N ALA A 494 43.42 -21.23 66.66
CA ALA A 494 43.51 -20.20 67.68
C ALA A 494 44.75 -19.31 67.53
N ARG A 495 45.89 -19.89 67.12
CA ARG A 495 47.12 -19.14 66.85
C ARG A 495 46.95 -18.15 65.69
N ARG A 496 46.31 -18.57 64.60
CA ARG A 496 46.02 -17.69 63.46
C ARG A 496 45.08 -16.55 63.85
N VAL A 497 44.02 -16.85 64.60
CA VAL A 497 43.06 -15.85 65.08
C VAL A 497 43.76 -14.81 65.99
N LEU A 498 44.64 -15.26 66.87
CA LEU A 498 45.41 -14.36 67.74
C LEU A 498 46.45 -13.54 66.96
N ASP A 499 47.15 -14.14 65.99
CA ASP A 499 48.13 -13.44 65.16
C ASP A 499 47.48 -12.37 64.25
N GLU A 500 46.28 -12.63 63.71
CA GLU A 500 45.50 -11.63 62.94
C GLU A 500 45.00 -10.50 63.84
N PHE A 501 44.67 -10.79 65.09
CA PHE A 501 44.13 -9.81 66.03
C PHE A 501 45.22 -8.98 66.74
N ALA A 502 46.40 -9.55 66.95
CA ALA A 502 47.48 -8.93 67.72
C ALA A 502 47.89 -7.53 67.22
N PRO A 503 48.03 -7.26 65.91
CA PRO A 503 48.36 -5.92 65.40
C PRO A 503 47.31 -4.87 65.77
N VAL A 504 46.02 -5.25 65.76
CA VAL A 504 44.89 -4.38 66.11
C VAL A 504 44.94 -4.04 67.60
N LEU A 505 45.13 -5.05 68.44
CA LEU A 505 45.24 -4.88 69.89
C LEU A 505 46.46 -4.04 70.27
N ILE A 506 47.63 -4.30 69.69
CA ILE A 506 48.86 -3.55 69.96
C ILE A 506 48.69 -2.07 69.62
N ARG A 507 48.14 -1.76 68.44
CA ARG A 507 47.90 -0.36 68.04
C ARG A 507 46.87 0.32 68.94
N TYR A 508 45.82 -0.39 69.35
CA TYR A 508 44.83 0.14 70.28
C TYR A 508 45.45 0.47 71.64
N LEU A 509 46.26 -0.43 72.20
CA LEU A 509 46.94 -0.23 73.49
C LEU A 509 48.00 0.89 73.43
N GLN A 510 48.70 1.05 72.31
CA GLN A 510 49.63 2.16 72.11
C GLN A 510 48.94 3.53 72.19
N ASN A 511 47.70 3.61 71.69
CA ASN A 511 46.90 4.83 71.73
C ASN A 511 46.10 4.98 73.04
N ASN A 512 45.97 3.91 73.83
CA ASN A 512 45.18 3.86 75.07
C ASN A 512 46.00 3.22 76.21
N PRO A 513 47.06 3.88 76.71
CA PRO A 513 48.00 3.29 77.68
C PRO A 513 47.38 2.99 79.05
N GLY A 514 46.19 3.52 79.35
CA GLY A 514 45.44 3.24 80.58
C GLY A 514 44.60 1.95 80.54
N VAL A 515 44.51 1.29 79.39
CA VAL A 515 43.74 0.05 79.23
C VAL A 515 44.52 -1.13 79.79
N LYS A 516 43.91 -1.85 80.74
CA LYS A 516 44.42 -3.13 81.24
C LYS A 516 43.90 -4.27 80.36
N VAL A 517 44.79 -5.18 79.98
CA VAL A 517 44.42 -6.43 79.32
C VAL A 517 44.44 -7.54 80.36
N GLU A 518 43.27 -8.11 80.65
CA GLU A 518 43.14 -9.30 81.50
C GLU A 518 42.88 -10.51 80.60
N ILE A 519 43.68 -11.56 80.75
CA ILE A 519 43.52 -12.81 80.00
C ILE A 519 43.01 -13.86 80.97
N ALA A 520 41.73 -14.23 80.85
CA ALA A 520 41.11 -15.31 81.59
C ALA A 520 40.87 -16.50 80.66
N GLY A 521 41.13 -17.72 81.13
CA GLY A 521 40.91 -18.95 80.38
C GLY A 521 40.56 -20.12 81.31
N HIS A 522 39.80 -21.08 80.79
CA HIS A 522 39.44 -22.30 81.50
C HIS A 522 40.40 -23.43 81.07
N THR A 523 40.88 -24.24 82.02
CA THR A 523 41.87 -25.30 81.74
C THR A 523 41.28 -26.72 81.68
N ASP A 524 39.99 -26.88 81.98
CA ASP A 524 39.30 -28.18 81.88
C ASP A 524 38.07 -28.14 80.95
N SER A 525 37.66 -29.32 80.49
CA SER A 525 36.44 -29.52 79.69
C SER A 525 35.28 -30.09 80.52
N ALA A 526 35.42 -30.10 81.86
CA ALA A 526 34.49 -30.78 82.76
C ALA A 526 34.62 -30.23 84.20
N GLY A 527 33.87 -29.17 84.50
CA GLY A 527 33.72 -28.64 85.86
C GLY A 527 32.80 -27.40 85.89
N PRO A 528 32.05 -27.14 86.98
CA PRO A 528 31.28 -25.90 87.12
C PRO A 528 32.22 -24.69 87.33
N ASP A 529 31.81 -23.52 86.82
CA ASP A 529 32.61 -22.27 86.78
C ASP A 529 33.31 -21.87 88.09
N ALA A 530 32.76 -22.28 89.23
CA ALA A 530 33.28 -21.97 90.57
C ALA A 530 34.61 -22.64 90.94
N LEU A 531 35.11 -23.60 90.14
CA LEU A 531 36.37 -24.32 90.39
C LEU A 531 37.54 -23.85 89.51
N ASN A 532 37.33 -22.86 88.63
CA ASN A 532 38.36 -22.39 87.70
C ASN A 532 39.25 -21.31 88.32
N ASP A 533 40.56 -21.56 88.42
CA ASP A 533 41.54 -20.56 88.83
C ASP A 533 41.79 -19.53 87.70
N THR A 534 41.82 -18.25 88.08
CA THR A 534 42.22 -17.14 87.19
C THR A 534 43.69 -17.25 86.80
N LEU A 535 43.99 -17.28 85.50
CA LEU A 535 45.34 -17.47 84.95
C LEU A 535 46.30 -16.26 85.10
N SER A 536 45.88 -15.13 85.67
CA SER A 536 46.82 -14.08 86.12
C SER A 536 46.24 -13.16 87.21
N LEU A 537 47.13 -12.59 88.03
CA LEU A 537 46.90 -11.46 88.95
C LEU A 537 46.89 -10.12 88.22
#